data_AF-A0A3D8L107-F1
#
_entry.id   AF-A0A3D8L107-F1
#
_cell.length_a   1.000
_cell.length_b   1.000
_cell.length_c   1.000
_cell.angle_alpha   90.00
_cell.angle_beta   90.00
_cell.angle_gamma   90.00
#
_symmetry.space_group_name_H-M   'P 1'
#
loop_
_entity.id
_entity.type
_entity.pdbx_description
1 polymer ?
#
loop_
_entity_poly.entity_id
_entity_poly.type
_entity_poly.pdbx_seq_one_letter_code
_entity_poly.pdbx_strand_id
1 'polypeptide(L)'
;MKMKFRKIILILLFIQCATSSFQCDDCNRKDMYLDGSKSWVPLRGTGHLAFEDKLGNTTDFAFTGLDTTVINTTECGELYNYQYINNTLYLNQAKTDSIYFNLFNTNHLNGRAVSNNTFCFAMWAIHRKAEEGKEAKKMARYRVGSKTYDDVILIFNNKSFSPITLDSVIIANNVGLVGFTYYGKRYHLK
;
A
#
# COMPACT_ATOMS: atom_id res chain seq x y z
N MET A 1 -59.49 12.42 -31.27
CA MET A 1 -58.64 11.28 -30.86
C MET A 1 -57.12 11.58 -30.89
N LYS A 2 -56.67 12.81 -30.58
CA LYS A 2 -55.23 13.19 -30.64
C LYS A 2 -54.56 13.37 -29.27
N MET A 3 -55.36 13.51 -28.19
CA MET A 3 -54.85 13.79 -26.84
C MET A 3 -54.31 12.54 -26.10
N LYS A 4 -54.85 11.35 -26.39
CA LYS A 4 -54.40 10.10 -25.77
C LYS A 4 -53.02 9.66 -26.28
N PHE A 5 -52.70 9.95 -27.54
CA PHE A 5 -51.43 9.57 -28.17
C PHE A 5 -50.23 10.36 -27.62
N ARG A 6 -50.41 11.66 -27.33
CA ARG A 6 -49.36 12.50 -26.74
C ARG A 6 -48.94 12.06 -25.34
N LYS A 7 -49.88 11.56 -24.53
CA LYS A 7 -49.58 11.04 -23.18
C LYS A 7 -48.76 9.75 -23.22
N ILE A 8 -49.02 8.87 -24.19
CA ILE A 8 -48.29 7.61 -24.35
C ILE A 8 -46.84 7.87 -24.79
N ILE A 9 -46.62 8.82 -25.71
CA ILE A 9 -45.27 9.21 -26.15
C ILE A 9 -44.45 9.79 -24.99
N LEU A 10 -45.06 10.63 -24.15
CA LEU A 10 -44.41 11.20 -22.97
C LEU A 10 -44.00 10.13 -21.95
N ILE A 11 -44.85 9.12 -21.73
CA ILE A 11 -44.54 8.01 -20.82
C ILE A 11 -43.39 7.15 -21.38
N LEU A 12 -43.40 6.86 -22.69
CA LEU A 12 -42.33 6.11 -23.33
C LEU A 12 -40.98 6.85 -23.29
N LEU A 13 -40.97 8.18 -23.50
CA LEU A 13 -39.79 9.02 -23.33
C LEU A 13 -39.28 9.02 -21.88
N PHE A 14 -40.19 9.06 -20.90
CA PHE A 14 -39.82 9.02 -19.48
C PHE A 14 -39.21 7.67 -19.08
N ILE A 15 -39.76 6.56 -19.59
CA ILE A 15 -39.21 5.20 -19.38
C ILE A 15 -37.85 5.09 -20.06
N GLN A 16 -37.69 5.61 -21.27
CA GLN A 16 -36.44 5.54 -22.03
C GLN A 16 -35.31 6.37 -21.39
N CYS A 17 -35.63 7.55 -20.81
CA CYS A 17 -34.69 8.33 -20.00
C CYS A 17 -34.34 7.65 -18.66
N ALA A 18 -35.31 6.98 -18.02
CA ALA A 18 -35.06 6.24 -16.78
C ALA A 18 -34.20 4.98 -17.01
N THR A 19 -34.35 4.30 -18.15
CA THR A 19 -33.52 3.11 -18.49
C THR A 19 -32.16 3.47 -19.08
N SER A 20 -32.03 4.64 -19.74
CA SER A 20 -30.74 5.12 -20.24
C SER A 20 -29.84 5.70 -19.16
N SER A 21 -30.32 5.79 -17.92
CA SER A 21 -29.52 6.21 -16.75
C SER A 21 -28.77 5.04 -16.10
N PHE A 22 -29.01 3.80 -16.54
CA PHE A 22 -28.07 2.69 -16.36
C PHE A 22 -26.96 2.80 -17.41
N GLN A 23 -26.27 3.95 -17.39
CA GLN A 23 -24.97 4.06 -18.03
C GLN A 23 -24.01 3.20 -17.23
N CYS A 24 -23.26 2.35 -17.95
CA CYS A 24 -22.20 1.51 -17.42
C CYS A 24 -21.47 2.22 -16.29
N ASP A 25 -21.40 1.58 -15.13
CA ASP A 25 -20.49 1.99 -14.08
C ASP A 25 -19.10 2.12 -14.71
N ASP A 26 -18.55 3.33 -14.64
CA ASP A 26 -17.18 3.65 -15.01
C ASP A 26 -16.26 2.68 -14.27
N CYS A 27 -15.90 1.57 -14.92
CA CYS A 27 -14.82 0.70 -14.48
C CYS A 27 -13.52 1.46 -14.73
N ASN A 28 -13.26 2.45 -13.88
CA ASN A 28 -12.04 3.23 -13.85
C ASN A 28 -10.88 2.25 -13.59
N ARG A 29 -10.23 1.79 -14.66
CA ARG A 29 -8.90 1.17 -14.62
C ARG A 29 -7.90 2.23 -14.18
N LYS A 30 -7.79 2.45 -12.88
CA LYS A 30 -6.69 3.20 -12.29
C LYS A 30 -5.82 2.23 -11.54
N ASP A 31 -4.51 2.50 -11.55
CA ASP A 31 -3.50 1.80 -10.76
C ASP A 31 -4.08 1.32 -9.43
N MET A 32 -3.94 0.03 -9.13
CA MET A 32 -4.62 -0.61 -8.02
C MET A 32 -4.27 0.09 -6.70
N TYR A 33 -5.15 0.98 -6.28
CA TYR A 33 -5.09 1.59 -4.99
C TYR A 33 -5.81 0.66 -4.04
N LEU A 34 -5.08 0.11 -3.06
CA LEU A 34 -5.71 -0.65 -2.00
C LEU A 34 -6.67 0.19 -1.13
N ASP A 35 -6.79 1.52 -1.33
CA ASP A 35 -7.84 2.43 -0.80
C ASP A 35 -7.70 3.89 -1.34
N GLY A 36 -7.55 4.08 -2.65
CA GLY A 36 -7.34 5.43 -3.25
C GLY A 36 -6.01 6.14 -2.89
N SER A 37 -5.07 5.45 -2.25
CA SER A 37 -3.72 5.96 -1.97
C SER A 37 -2.62 5.17 -2.64
N LYS A 38 -1.56 5.84 -3.12
CA LYS A 38 -0.34 5.18 -3.61
C LYS A 38 0.13 4.16 -2.57
N SER A 39 -0.02 2.87 -2.91
CA SER A 39 0.37 1.76 -2.05
C SER A 39 1.73 1.24 -2.52
N TRP A 40 2.68 1.02 -1.61
CA TRP A 40 3.96 0.41 -1.95
C TRP A 40 3.85 -1.11 -2.20
N VAL A 41 2.83 -1.74 -1.61
CA VAL A 41 2.50 -3.14 -1.87
C VAL A 41 1.06 -3.19 -2.39
N PRO A 42 0.77 -3.73 -3.57
CA PRO A 42 1.68 -4.46 -4.47
C PRO A 42 2.25 -3.58 -5.59
N LEU A 43 3.53 -3.19 -5.52
CA LEU A 43 4.25 -2.76 -6.72
C LEU A 43 4.94 -3.97 -7.38
N ARG A 44 4.90 -4.02 -8.72
CA ARG A 44 5.51 -5.08 -9.53
C ARG A 44 6.66 -4.53 -10.37
N GLY A 45 7.69 -5.34 -10.58
CA GLY A 45 8.82 -5.03 -11.44
C GLY A 45 9.98 -4.40 -10.68
N THR A 46 10.84 -3.69 -11.40
CA THR A 46 11.99 -2.98 -10.83
C THR A 46 11.85 -1.49 -11.11
N GLY A 47 12.28 -0.65 -10.17
CA GLY A 47 12.16 0.80 -10.33
C GLY A 47 12.74 1.56 -9.15
N HIS A 48 12.27 2.79 -8.96
CA HIS A 48 12.66 3.66 -7.86
C HIS A 48 11.44 4.27 -7.19
N LEU A 49 11.54 4.51 -5.88
CA LEU A 49 10.52 5.19 -5.10
C LEU A 49 11.14 6.41 -4.42
N ALA A 50 10.49 7.54 -4.63
CA ALA A 50 10.86 8.81 -4.04
C ALA A 50 10.37 8.87 -2.59
N PHE A 51 11.31 9.09 -1.67
CA PHE A 51 11.01 9.40 -0.29
C PHE A 51 11.54 10.78 0.06
N GLU A 52 10.78 11.52 0.85
CA GLU A 52 11.14 12.86 1.30
C GLU A 52 11.58 12.84 2.77
N ASP A 53 12.62 13.60 3.09
CA ASP A 53 13.05 13.81 4.46
C ASP A 53 12.32 14.98 5.15
N LYS A 54 12.63 15.23 6.42
CA LYS A 54 12.04 16.36 7.18
C LYS A 54 12.35 17.75 6.62
N LEU A 55 13.40 17.87 5.80
CA LEU A 55 13.85 19.12 5.20
C LEU A 55 13.27 19.29 3.79
N GLY A 56 12.48 18.34 3.28
CA GLY A 56 11.94 18.35 1.93
C GLY A 56 12.88 17.76 0.88
N ASN A 57 14.05 17.23 1.26
CA ASN A 57 14.94 16.62 0.27
C ASN A 57 14.39 15.27 -0.15
N THR A 58 14.28 15.06 -1.46
CA THR A 58 13.86 13.80 -2.04
C THR A 58 15.07 12.88 -2.22
N THR A 59 14.91 11.59 -1.91
CA THR A 59 15.86 10.52 -2.19
C THR A 59 15.13 9.38 -2.88
N ASP A 60 15.64 8.95 -4.02
CA ASP A 60 15.11 7.82 -4.78
C ASP A 60 15.77 6.52 -4.31
N PHE A 61 14.94 5.60 -3.82
CA PHE A 61 15.38 4.29 -3.37
C PHE A 61 14.97 3.23 -4.40
N ALA A 62 15.92 2.39 -4.80
CA ALA A 62 15.64 1.31 -5.75
C ALA A 62 14.70 0.27 -5.11
N PHE A 63 13.75 -0.26 -5.87
CA PHE A 63 12.89 -1.34 -5.41
C PHE A 63 12.80 -2.49 -6.42
N THR A 64 12.49 -3.68 -5.91
CA THR A 64 12.15 -4.87 -6.68
C THR A 64 10.89 -5.50 -6.11
N GLY A 65 9.90 -5.75 -6.97
CA GLY A 65 8.61 -6.31 -6.63
C GLY A 65 8.28 -7.50 -7.52
N LEU A 66 8.04 -8.67 -6.91
CA LEU A 66 7.47 -9.83 -7.56
C LEU A 66 6.03 -9.98 -7.07
N ASP A 67 5.11 -9.97 -8.02
CA ASP A 67 3.69 -10.13 -7.76
C ASP A 67 3.15 -11.27 -8.63
N THR A 68 2.61 -12.30 -7.98
CA THR A 68 1.98 -13.46 -8.64
C THR A 68 0.46 -13.37 -8.70
N THR A 69 -0.11 -12.19 -8.43
CA THR A 69 -1.55 -11.93 -8.50
C THR A 69 -2.09 -12.25 -9.89
N VAL A 70 -3.20 -12.99 -9.91
CA VAL A 70 -4.09 -13.11 -11.06
C VAL A 70 -5.27 -12.19 -10.77
N ILE A 71 -5.37 -11.08 -11.51
CA ILE A 71 -6.50 -10.16 -11.36
C ILE A 71 -7.72 -10.81 -12.04
N ASN A 72 -8.64 -11.33 -11.22
CA ASN A 72 -9.97 -11.71 -11.72
C ASN A 72 -10.85 -10.47 -11.61
N THR A 73 -10.94 -9.72 -12.71
CA THR A 73 -11.88 -8.60 -12.81
C THR A 73 -13.30 -9.16 -12.86
N THR A 74 -14.09 -8.97 -11.81
CA THR A 74 -15.55 -9.14 -11.85
C THR A 74 -16.23 -7.80 -12.09
N GLU A 75 -17.40 -7.80 -12.71
CA GLU A 75 -18.16 -6.61 -13.16
C GLU A 75 -18.50 -5.59 -12.05
N CYS A 76 -18.26 -5.90 -10.77
CA CYS A 76 -18.56 -5.01 -9.63
C CYS A 76 -17.38 -4.79 -8.66
N GLY A 77 -16.14 -4.97 -9.12
CA GLY A 77 -14.95 -4.72 -8.32
C GLY A 77 -13.88 -5.79 -8.51
N GLU A 78 -12.63 -5.40 -8.21
CA GLU A 78 -11.47 -6.28 -8.31
C GLU A 78 -11.36 -7.14 -7.05
N LEU A 79 -11.64 -8.45 -7.17
CA LEU A 79 -11.24 -9.40 -6.14
C LEU A 79 -9.78 -9.79 -6.40
N TYR A 80 -8.90 -9.27 -5.55
CA TYR A 80 -7.48 -9.60 -5.54
C TYR A 80 -7.27 -11.04 -5.08
N ASN A 81 -6.93 -11.93 -6.00
CA ASN A 81 -6.52 -13.29 -5.67
C ASN A 81 -5.02 -13.44 -5.98
N TYR A 82 -4.21 -13.49 -4.93
CA TYR A 82 -2.76 -13.57 -5.04
C TYR A 82 -2.23 -14.79 -4.31
N GLN A 83 -1.25 -15.46 -4.93
CA GLN A 83 -0.56 -16.58 -4.29
C GLN A 83 0.53 -16.07 -3.35
N TYR A 84 1.31 -15.08 -3.80
CA TYR A 84 2.22 -14.31 -2.95
C TYR A 84 2.70 -13.02 -3.64
N ILE A 85 3.03 -12.01 -2.83
CA ILE A 85 3.68 -10.76 -3.25
C ILE A 85 4.98 -10.60 -2.45
N ASN A 86 6.08 -10.28 -3.12
CA ASN A 86 7.40 -10.01 -2.52
C ASN A 86 7.87 -8.63 -2.95
N ASN A 87 8.18 -7.75 -2.00
CA ASN A 87 8.75 -6.43 -2.29
C ASN A 87 10.02 -6.21 -1.49
N THR A 88 11.04 -5.63 -2.13
CA THR A 88 12.29 -5.22 -1.48
C THR A 88 12.57 -3.76 -1.85
N LEU A 89 12.74 -2.90 -0.85
CA LEU A 89 13.29 -1.55 -1.00
C LEU A 89 14.77 -1.58 -0.60
N TYR A 90 15.66 -1.10 -1.44
CA TYR A 90 17.10 -0.99 -1.14
C TYR A 90 17.43 0.41 -0.67
N LEU A 91 18.09 0.50 0.47
CA LEU A 91 18.38 1.76 1.17
C LEU A 91 19.77 2.32 0.83
N ASN A 92 20.56 1.57 0.04
CA ASN A 92 21.86 2.01 -0.46
C ASN A 92 22.15 1.42 -1.85
N GLN A 93 23.12 2.00 -2.55
CA GLN A 93 23.52 1.57 -3.90
C GLN A 93 24.11 0.15 -3.92
N ALA A 94 24.80 -0.24 -2.85
CA ALA A 94 25.38 -1.58 -2.71
C ALA A 94 24.33 -2.68 -2.45
N LYS A 95 23.06 -2.31 -2.19
CA LYS A 95 21.94 -3.21 -1.90
C LYS A 95 22.16 -4.12 -0.68
N THR A 96 23.05 -3.72 0.25
CA THR A 96 23.29 -4.43 1.52
C THR A 96 22.24 -4.08 2.56
N ASP A 97 21.58 -2.94 2.38
CA ASP A 97 20.60 -2.40 3.31
C ASP A 97 19.24 -2.41 2.63
N SER A 98 18.27 -3.07 3.25
CA SER A 98 16.97 -3.28 2.61
C SER A 98 15.83 -3.44 3.60
N ILE A 99 14.63 -3.11 3.12
CA ILE A 99 13.36 -3.42 3.77
C ILE A 99 12.60 -4.37 2.84
N TYR A 100 12.32 -5.57 3.32
CA TYR A 100 11.63 -6.60 2.57
C TYR A 100 10.28 -6.91 3.19
N PHE A 101 9.26 -7.05 2.34
CA PHE A 101 7.95 -7.57 2.72
C PHE A 101 7.50 -8.70 1.82
N ASN A 102 6.84 -9.67 2.43
CA ASN A 102 6.18 -10.78 1.77
C ASN A 102 4.73 -10.84 2.23
N LEU A 103 3.80 -10.94 1.29
CA LEU A 103 2.39 -11.13 1.56
C LEU A 103 1.99 -12.47 0.93
N PHE A 104 1.88 -13.52 1.75
CA PHE A 104 1.54 -14.88 1.29
C PHE A 104 0.01 -15.09 1.17
N ASN A 105 -0.79 -14.27 1.86
CA ASN A 105 -2.23 -14.13 1.70
C ASN A 105 -2.69 -12.83 2.38
N THR A 106 -3.99 -12.49 2.29
CA THR A 106 -4.62 -11.26 2.86
C THR A 106 -4.39 -11.02 4.33
N ASN A 107 -3.97 -12.04 5.06
CA ASN A 107 -3.83 -12.00 6.49
C ASN A 107 -2.38 -12.21 6.97
N HIS A 108 -1.43 -12.42 6.04
CA HIS A 108 -0.11 -12.91 6.36
C HIS A 108 0.98 -12.04 5.72
N LEU A 109 1.01 -10.77 6.13
CA LEU A 109 2.12 -9.87 5.83
C LEU A 109 3.30 -10.21 6.75
N ASN A 110 4.43 -10.53 6.15
CA ASN A 110 5.72 -10.74 6.80
C ASN A 110 6.65 -9.61 6.38
N GLY A 111 7.54 -9.19 7.26
CA GLY A 111 8.49 -8.13 6.98
C GLY A 111 9.81 -8.38 7.67
N ARG A 112 10.89 -7.99 7.01
CA ARG A 112 12.22 -7.96 7.61
C ARG A 112 12.96 -6.75 7.09
N ALA A 113 13.90 -6.25 7.88
CA ALA A 113 14.90 -5.35 7.36
C ALA A 113 16.29 -5.81 7.70
N VAL A 114 17.22 -5.47 6.83
CA VAL A 114 18.62 -5.81 6.92
C VAL A 114 19.43 -4.54 6.72
N SER A 115 20.51 -4.39 7.46
CA SER A 115 21.57 -3.44 7.15
C SER A 115 22.92 -4.05 7.44
N ASN A 116 23.89 -3.79 6.57
CA ASN A 116 25.23 -4.35 6.67
C ASN A 116 25.18 -5.88 6.89
N ASN A 117 24.28 -6.57 6.16
CA ASN A 117 24.02 -8.01 6.26
C ASN A 117 23.52 -8.51 7.63
N THR A 118 23.11 -7.63 8.53
CA THR A 118 22.52 -7.96 9.83
C THR A 118 21.04 -7.60 9.86
N PHE A 119 20.21 -8.46 10.44
CA PHE A 119 18.78 -8.15 10.61
C PHE A 119 18.61 -6.96 11.55
N CYS A 120 17.76 -5.99 11.18
CA CYS A 120 17.31 -4.92 12.09
C CYS A 120 15.97 -5.30 12.73
N PHE A 121 15.13 -6.02 11.99
CA PHE A 121 13.94 -6.68 12.50
C PHE A 121 13.55 -7.83 11.56
N ALA A 122 12.82 -8.79 12.08
CA ALA A 122 12.12 -9.81 11.31
C ALA A 122 10.81 -10.14 12.02
N MET A 123 9.69 -9.97 11.34
CA MET A 123 8.36 -10.17 11.91
C MET A 123 7.47 -10.97 10.96
N TRP A 124 6.77 -11.93 11.54
CA TRP A 124 5.81 -12.79 10.86
C TRP A 124 4.39 -12.35 11.20
N ALA A 125 3.49 -12.34 10.21
CA ALA A 125 2.08 -11.95 10.37
C ALA A 125 1.90 -10.61 11.10
N ILE A 126 2.53 -9.56 10.60
CA ILE A 126 2.63 -8.21 11.20
C ILE A 126 1.29 -7.69 11.73
N HIS A 127 0.20 -7.83 10.97
CA HIS A 127 -1.12 -7.35 11.41
C HIS A 127 -1.69 -8.09 12.64
N ARG A 128 -1.32 -9.36 12.83
CA ARG A 128 -1.83 -10.25 13.89
C ARG A 128 -0.88 -10.38 15.08
N LYS A 129 0.42 -10.53 14.81
CA LYS A 129 1.45 -10.92 15.79
C LYS A 129 2.40 -9.79 16.19
N ALA A 130 2.20 -8.57 15.69
CA ALA A 130 2.93 -7.42 16.22
C ALA A 130 2.63 -7.27 17.73
N GLU A 131 3.54 -7.74 18.57
CA GLU A 131 3.47 -7.57 20.02
C GLU A 131 3.72 -6.10 20.35
N GLU A 132 2.64 -5.42 20.76
CA GLU A 132 2.68 -4.03 21.15
C GLU A 132 3.69 -3.82 22.29
N GLY A 133 4.66 -2.93 22.07
CA GLY A 133 5.64 -2.54 23.09
C GLY A 133 6.94 -3.36 23.15
N LYS A 134 7.11 -4.40 22.31
CA LYS A 134 8.40 -5.11 22.18
C LYS A 134 9.12 -4.78 20.88
N GLU A 135 8.46 -5.03 19.75
CA GLU A 135 9.06 -4.88 18.41
C GLU A 135 8.19 -4.04 17.47
N ALA A 136 6.96 -3.75 17.87
CA ALA A 136 6.06 -2.90 17.11
C ALA A 136 5.08 -2.12 18.01
N LYS A 137 4.44 -1.11 17.45
CA LYS A 137 3.37 -0.33 18.07
C LYS A 137 2.29 -0.04 17.04
N LYS A 138 1.04 -0.35 17.37
CA LYS A 138 -0.13 0.06 16.58
C LYS A 138 -0.48 1.50 16.93
N MET A 139 -0.83 2.28 15.93
CA MET A 139 -1.13 3.70 16.07
C MET A 139 -2.32 4.04 15.19
N ALA A 140 -3.28 4.75 15.78
CA ALA A 140 -4.44 5.26 15.05
C ALA A 140 -4.22 6.72 14.65
N ARG A 141 -4.72 7.11 13.48
CA ARG A 141 -4.69 8.50 12.95
C ARG A 141 -3.29 9.12 13.02
N TYR A 142 -2.29 8.34 12.61
CA TYR A 142 -0.89 8.74 12.68
C TYR A 142 -0.45 9.50 11.43
N ARG A 143 0.24 10.63 11.64
CA ARG A 143 0.72 11.47 10.55
C ARG A 143 2.13 11.08 10.12
N VAL A 144 2.31 10.82 8.84
CA VAL A 144 3.59 10.57 8.18
C VAL A 144 3.75 11.60 7.07
N GLY A 145 4.71 12.52 7.23
CA GLY A 145 4.86 13.67 6.34
C GLY A 145 3.63 14.58 6.34
N SER A 146 3.07 14.84 5.16
CA SER A 146 1.85 15.63 4.97
C SER A 146 0.56 14.83 5.12
N LYS A 147 0.62 13.49 5.18
CA LYS A 147 -0.56 12.61 5.16
C LYS A 147 -0.84 11.97 6.53
N THR A 148 -2.11 11.85 6.88
CA THR A 148 -2.59 11.10 8.05
C THR A 148 -3.15 9.75 7.60
N TYR A 149 -2.81 8.70 8.35
CA TYR A 149 -3.25 7.34 8.10
C TYR A 149 -4.01 6.82 9.31
N ASP A 150 -5.18 6.22 9.08
CA ASP A 150 -6.08 5.82 10.17
C ASP A 150 -5.56 4.64 10.98
N ASP A 151 -4.86 3.69 10.36
CA ASP A 151 -4.25 2.53 11.00
C ASP A 151 -2.81 2.33 10.52
N VAL A 152 -1.87 2.39 11.47
CA VAL A 152 -0.44 2.32 11.23
C VAL A 152 0.23 1.38 12.23
N ILE A 153 1.16 0.58 11.72
CA ILE A 153 2.07 -0.24 12.52
C ILE A 153 3.47 0.35 12.38
N LEU A 154 4.02 0.84 13.49
CA LEU A 154 5.42 1.23 13.62
C LEU A 154 6.21 0.04 14.15
N ILE A 155 7.19 -0.41 13.37
CA ILE A 155 8.11 -1.50 13.72
C ILE A 155 9.42 -0.86 14.15
N PHE A 156 9.93 -1.24 15.31
CA PHE A 156 11.19 -0.75 15.85
C PHE A 156 12.33 -1.72 15.52
N ASN A 157 13.55 -1.22 15.46
CA ASN A 157 14.73 -2.07 15.50
C ASN A 157 14.71 -2.93 16.79
N ASN A 158 14.91 -4.23 16.65
CA ASN A 158 15.07 -5.10 17.81
C ASN A 158 16.49 -4.89 18.38
N LYS A 159 16.55 -4.42 19.63
CA LYS A 159 17.79 -4.09 20.36
C LYS A 159 18.80 -5.23 20.46
N SER A 160 18.39 -6.47 20.20
CA SER A 160 19.27 -7.64 20.15
C SER A 160 20.15 -7.66 18.89
N PHE A 161 19.88 -6.80 17.91
CA PHE A 161 20.65 -6.66 16.69
C PHE A 161 21.58 -5.43 16.72
N SER A 162 22.76 -5.52 16.11
CA SER A 162 23.80 -4.48 16.08
C SER A 162 24.40 -4.35 14.68
N PRO A 163 24.77 -3.15 14.17
CA PRO A 163 24.46 -1.79 14.64
C PRO A 163 23.15 -1.22 14.03
N ILE A 164 22.62 -0.18 14.69
CA ILE A 164 21.33 0.47 14.42
C ILE A 164 21.48 1.50 13.30
N THR A 165 21.43 1.04 12.06
CA THR A 165 21.34 1.92 10.88
C THR A 165 19.90 2.09 10.42
N LEU A 166 19.03 1.11 10.65
CA LEU A 166 17.59 1.25 10.43
C LEU A 166 16.90 1.24 11.79
N ASP A 167 16.35 2.38 12.20
CA ASP A 167 15.75 2.54 13.53
C ASP A 167 14.30 2.07 13.56
N SER A 168 13.55 2.31 12.47
CA SER A 168 12.13 1.97 12.40
C SER A 168 11.57 1.93 11.00
N VAL A 169 10.45 1.21 10.85
CA VAL A 169 9.65 1.11 9.64
C VAL A 169 8.18 1.37 9.96
N ILE A 170 7.51 2.17 9.14
CA ILE A 170 6.11 2.58 9.30
C ILE A 170 5.29 1.99 8.17
N ILE A 171 4.33 1.15 8.52
CA ILE A 171 3.41 0.51 7.59
C ILE A 171 2.01 1.03 7.87
N ALA A 172 1.34 1.57 6.87
CA ALA A 172 -0.08 1.88 6.96
C ALA A 172 -0.91 0.72 6.40
N ASN A 173 -2.02 0.41 7.07
CA ASN A 173 -2.95 -0.62 6.62
C ASN A 173 -3.48 -0.26 5.22
N ASN A 174 -3.60 -1.25 4.33
CA ASN A 174 -4.01 -1.07 2.93
C ASN A 174 -3.14 -0.08 2.11
N VAL A 175 -1.96 0.31 2.59
CA VAL A 175 -1.00 1.16 1.83
C VAL A 175 0.42 0.58 1.82
N GLY A 176 0.80 -0.20 2.83
CA GLY A 176 2.15 -0.73 2.96
C GLY A 176 3.12 0.29 3.57
N LEU A 177 4.38 0.26 3.15
CA LEU A 177 5.44 1.13 3.69
C LEU A 177 5.20 2.58 3.31
N VAL A 178 5.03 3.42 4.33
CA VAL A 178 4.79 4.86 4.16
C VAL A 178 5.91 5.71 4.76
N GLY A 179 6.81 5.10 5.53
CA GLY A 179 8.00 5.78 6.03
C GLY A 179 8.93 4.85 6.78
N PHE A 180 10.13 5.34 7.04
CA PHE A 180 11.15 4.63 7.82
C PHE A 180 12.16 5.63 8.37
N THR A 181 12.98 5.19 9.32
CA THR A 181 14.11 5.97 9.84
C THR A 181 15.39 5.20 9.59
N TYR A 182 16.31 5.82 8.84
CA TYR A 182 17.57 5.23 8.40
C TYR A 182 18.72 6.21 8.65
N TYR A 183 19.75 5.77 9.34
CA TYR A 183 20.84 6.57 9.92
C TYR A 183 20.31 7.78 10.72
N GLY A 184 19.27 7.58 11.55
CA GLY A 184 18.61 8.65 12.31
C GLY A 184 17.79 9.64 11.48
N LYS A 185 17.84 9.53 10.14
CA LYS A 185 17.09 10.38 9.21
C LYS A 185 15.75 9.75 8.90
N ARG A 186 14.68 10.53 9.07
CA ARG A 186 13.31 10.09 8.79
C ARG A 186 12.95 10.34 7.34
N TYR A 187 12.40 9.32 6.71
CA TYR A 187 11.93 9.32 5.33
C TYR A 187 10.44 9.00 5.30
N HIS A 188 9.69 9.67 4.43
CA HIS A 188 8.29 9.37 4.16
C HIS A 188 8.03 9.29 2.66
N LEU A 189 7.09 8.43 2.27
CA LEU A 189 6.72 8.26 0.86
C LEU A 189 6.10 9.54 0.30
N LYS A 190 6.50 9.94 -0.92
CA LYS A 190 6.06 11.18 -1.59
C LYS A 190 4.74 11.05 -2.37
#